data_AF-A0A559MLV0-F1
#
_entry.id   AF-A0A559MLV0-F1
#
_cell.length_a   1.000
_cell.length_b   1.000
_cell.length_c   1.000
_cell.angle_alpha   90.00
_cell.angle_beta   90.00
_cell.angle_gamma   90.00
#
_symmetry.space_group_name_H-M   'P 1'
#
loop_
_entity.id
_entity.type
_entity.pdbx_description
1 polymer ?
#
loop_
_entity_poly.entity_id
_entity_poly.type
_entity_poly.pdbx_seq_one_letter_code
_entity_poly.pdbx_strand_id
1 'polypeptide(L)'
;MNNCSNYKANTSSLGFDVSYRPRFPVIGRGGVNLQDKWKDAAEAYFGLACAEMPNWLTFLGPNWPIAQGSIMGALDANGDYAISILKTLQKEQIKSFSPKQEASDQYNEHTQTWSQLVVWGKGCRTWYKDNDTGRLRGVYAGSSMHYREMISRVRWEDMEIDYLNKHNKFAFMGIGRHMSQSEEGRNLGLSPSPYYRAERIDPRMLDLKKGKPDDKSNTEGGTSKPPTV
;
A
#
# COMPACT_ATOMS: atom_id res chain seq x y z
N MET A 1 6.10 -68.27 -15.86
CA MET A 1 6.87 -67.09 -15.37
C MET A 1 6.28 -65.86 -16.05
N ASN A 2 5.56 -65.05 -15.27
CA ASN A 2 4.92 -63.82 -15.74
C ASN A 2 5.99 -62.76 -16.03
N ASN A 3 6.11 -62.34 -17.29
CA ASN A 3 7.02 -61.26 -17.67
C ASN A 3 6.31 -59.92 -17.42
N CYS A 4 6.54 -59.34 -16.25
CA CYS A 4 6.23 -57.93 -15.96
C CYS A 4 7.16 -57.06 -16.81
N SER A 5 6.77 -56.77 -18.05
CA SER A 5 7.40 -55.75 -18.88
C SER A 5 7.02 -54.36 -18.37
N ASN A 6 7.77 -53.91 -17.35
CA ASN A 6 8.08 -52.55 -16.94
C ASN A 6 7.24 -51.42 -17.57
N TYR A 7 6.31 -50.88 -16.77
CA TYR A 7 5.66 -49.59 -17.02
C TYR A 7 6.75 -48.50 -17.13
N LYS A 8 6.87 -47.87 -18.30
CA LYS A 8 7.62 -46.61 -18.44
C LYS A 8 6.75 -45.48 -17.88
N ALA A 9 7.13 -44.96 -16.72
CA ALA A 9 6.58 -43.71 -16.24
C ALA A 9 7.04 -42.58 -17.18
N ASN A 10 6.13 -42.10 -18.03
CA ASN A 10 6.37 -40.89 -18.81
C ASN A 10 6.03 -39.68 -17.92
N THR A 11 7.03 -39.15 -17.22
CA THR A 11 6.90 -37.85 -16.55
C THR A 11 6.97 -36.74 -17.58
N SER A 12 5.82 -36.18 -17.95
CA SER A 12 5.74 -35.01 -18.81
C SER A 12 5.95 -33.76 -17.96
N SER A 13 7.15 -33.19 -17.99
CA SER A 13 7.44 -31.86 -17.44
C SER A 13 7.08 -30.79 -18.47
N LEU A 14 5.79 -30.65 -18.76
CA LEU A 14 5.29 -29.51 -19.54
C LEU A 14 5.51 -28.26 -18.69
N GLY A 15 6.20 -27.26 -19.23
CA GLY A 15 6.50 -26.02 -18.51
C GLY A 15 5.26 -25.25 -18.06
N PHE A 16 5.48 -24.08 -17.46
CA PHE A 16 4.40 -23.22 -16.98
C PHE A 16 3.81 -22.36 -18.11
N ASP A 17 2.49 -22.09 -18.06
CA ASP A 17 1.86 -21.07 -18.90
C ASP A 17 2.29 -19.69 -18.42
N VAL A 18 3.04 -18.98 -19.26
CA VAL A 18 3.58 -17.64 -19.01
C VAL A 18 2.83 -16.55 -19.77
N SER A 19 1.61 -16.84 -20.24
CA SER A 19 0.77 -15.83 -20.90
C SER A 19 0.23 -14.78 -19.93
N TYR A 20 0.25 -15.05 -18.61
CA TYR A 20 -0.32 -14.22 -17.54
C TYR A 20 -1.83 -13.94 -17.69
N ARG A 21 -2.50 -14.52 -18.69
CA ARG A 21 -3.92 -14.28 -18.93
C ARG A 21 -4.75 -14.88 -17.79
N PRO A 22 -5.63 -14.09 -17.15
CA PRO A 22 -6.55 -14.63 -16.15
C PRO A 22 -7.41 -15.74 -16.73
N ARG A 23 -7.74 -16.76 -15.94
CA ARG A 23 -8.61 -17.87 -16.39
C ARG A 23 -10.07 -17.47 -16.56
N PHE A 24 -10.49 -16.43 -15.87
CA PHE A 24 -11.84 -15.87 -15.91
C PHE A 24 -11.78 -14.44 -16.43
N PRO A 25 -12.86 -13.93 -17.06
CA PRO A 25 -12.91 -12.56 -17.53
C PRO A 25 -12.79 -11.59 -16.35
N VAL A 26 -11.88 -10.63 -16.47
CA VAL A 26 -11.71 -9.53 -15.51
C VAL A 26 -12.05 -8.26 -16.26
N ILE A 27 -13.22 -7.70 -15.95
CA ILE A 27 -13.76 -6.54 -16.66
C ILE A 27 -13.44 -5.27 -15.87
N GLY A 28 -12.67 -4.39 -16.48
CA GLY A 28 -12.26 -3.11 -15.95
C GLY A 28 -13.16 -1.96 -16.39
N ARG A 29 -12.61 -0.76 -16.33
CA ARG A 29 -13.29 0.48 -16.72
C ARG A 29 -13.64 0.44 -18.22
N GLY A 30 -14.80 0.96 -18.57
CA GLY A 30 -15.24 1.03 -19.97
C GLY A 30 -15.53 -0.33 -20.63
N GLY A 31 -15.61 -1.42 -19.84
CA GLY A 31 -15.84 -2.77 -20.37
C GLY A 31 -14.59 -3.48 -20.88
N VAL A 32 -13.40 -2.93 -20.63
CA VAL A 32 -12.12 -3.55 -21.04
C VAL A 32 -11.95 -4.88 -20.32
N ASN A 33 -11.73 -5.96 -21.07
CA ASN A 33 -11.41 -7.27 -20.50
C ASN A 33 -9.89 -7.47 -20.45
N LEU A 34 -9.37 -7.83 -19.28
CA LEU A 34 -7.94 -8.04 -19.07
C LEU A 34 -7.38 -9.18 -19.92
N GLN A 35 -8.19 -10.21 -20.20
CA GLN A 35 -7.78 -11.33 -21.04
C GLN A 35 -7.47 -10.89 -22.47
N ASP A 36 -8.28 -9.97 -22.99
CA ASP A 36 -8.12 -9.41 -24.33
C ASP A 36 -6.95 -8.42 -24.35
N LYS A 37 -6.84 -7.58 -23.31
CA LYS A 37 -5.73 -6.62 -23.15
C LYS A 37 -4.36 -7.31 -23.09
N TRP A 38 -4.25 -8.47 -22.44
CA TRP A 38 -3.01 -9.23 -22.31
C TRP A 38 -2.82 -10.34 -23.35
N LYS A 39 -3.65 -10.36 -24.39
CA LYS A 39 -3.61 -11.40 -25.42
C LYS A 39 -2.26 -11.45 -26.14
N ASP A 40 -1.75 -10.30 -26.54
CA ASP A 40 -0.55 -10.18 -27.38
C ASP A 40 0.69 -9.81 -26.55
N ALA A 41 0.54 -8.87 -25.62
CA ALA A 41 1.59 -8.46 -24.69
C ALA A 41 1.00 -8.22 -23.29
N ALA A 42 1.27 -9.14 -22.37
CA ALA A 42 0.90 -8.96 -20.98
C ALA A 42 1.79 -7.90 -20.34
N GLU A 43 1.16 -6.84 -19.83
CA GLU A 43 1.85 -5.65 -19.35
C GLU A 43 1.17 -5.10 -18.09
N ALA A 44 1.99 -4.80 -17.09
CA ALA A 44 1.55 -4.29 -15.80
C ALA A 44 2.56 -3.32 -15.22
N TYR A 45 2.05 -2.33 -14.51
CA TYR A 45 2.83 -1.36 -13.77
C TYR A 45 3.43 -2.04 -12.53
N PHE A 46 4.77 -2.17 -12.51
CA PHE A 46 5.54 -2.96 -11.54
C PHE A 46 5.09 -4.43 -11.38
N GLY A 47 4.31 -4.96 -12.33
CA GLY A 47 3.63 -6.26 -12.21
C GLY A 47 2.65 -6.39 -11.05
N LEU A 48 2.17 -5.25 -10.55
CA LEU A 48 1.22 -5.16 -9.44
C LEU A 48 -0.15 -4.67 -9.89
N ALA A 49 -0.21 -3.75 -10.85
CA ALA A 49 -1.45 -3.13 -11.28
C ALA A 49 -1.49 -3.01 -12.81
N CYS A 50 -2.68 -2.87 -13.38
CA CYS A 50 -2.87 -2.65 -14.81
C CYS A 50 -3.73 -1.42 -15.03
N ALA A 51 -3.37 -0.59 -16.02
CA ALA A 51 -4.19 0.54 -16.42
C ALA A 51 -5.58 0.06 -16.86
N GLU A 52 -6.60 0.89 -16.62
CA GLU A 52 -8.02 0.60 -16.89
C GLU A 52 -8.64 -0.49 -15.99
N MET A 53 -7.87 -1.04 -15.04
CA MET A 53 -8.35 -1.99 -14.04
C MET A 53 -8.42 -1.30 -12.66
N PRO A 54 -9.50 -0.58 -12.35
CA PRO A 54 -9.61 0.17 -11.10
C PRO A 54 -9.67 -0.78 -9.90
N ASN A 55 -8.98 -0.42 -8.81
CA ASN A 55 -8.91 -1.20 -7.56
C ASN A 55 -8.43 -2.65 -7.75
N TRP A 56 -7.70 -2.91 -8.82
CA TRP A 56 -7.19 -4.24 -9.13
C TRP A 56 -5.69 -4.30 -8.85
N LEU A 57 -5.30 -5.25 -8.01
CA LEU A 57 -3.92 -5.58 -7.72
C LEU A 57 -3.71 -7.08 -7.92
N THR A 58 -2.54 -7.45 -8.43
CA THR A 58 -2.10 -8.83 -8.54
C THR A 58 -0.73 -9.00 -7.92
N PHE A 59 -0.47 -10.19 -7.41
CA PHE A 59 0.89 -10.65 -7.15
C PHE A 59 1.32 -11.56 -8.30
N LEU A 60 2.63 -11.63 -8.58
CA LEU A 60 3.17 -12.47 -9.65
C LEU A 60 2.62 -12.10 -11.04
N GLY A 61 2.36 -10.80 -11.26
CA GLY A 61 1.93 -10.28 -12.56
C GLY A 61 3.06 -10.21 -13.60
N PRO A 62 2.72 -9.81 -14.84
CA PRO A 62 3.72 -9.61 -15.90
C PRO A 62 4.71 -8.51 -15.49
N ASN A 63 5.95 -8.58 -16.00
CA ASN A 63 7.07 -7.70 -15.68
C ASN A 63 7.58 -7.73 -14.23
N TRP A 64 7.22 -8.74 -13.42
CA TRP A 64 7.58 -8.76 -12.01
C TRP A 64 8.32 -9.98 -11.42
N PRO A 65 8.39 -11.21 -11.98
CA PRO A 65 9.29 -12.19 -11.39
C PRO A 65 10.73 -11.66 -11.38
N ILE A 66 11.30 -11.45 -10.20
CA ILE A 66 12.66 -10.95 -10.11
C ILE A 66 13.60 -12.08 -10.48
N ALA A 67 14.36 -11.91 -11.55
CA ALA A 67 15.35 -12.89 -11.99
C ALA A 67 16.58 -12.95 -11.08
N GLN A 68 16.86 -11.87 -10.33
CA GLN A 68 18.05 -11.75 -9.49
C GLN A 68 17.71 -11.42 -8.03
N GLY A 69 17.84 -12.42 -7.16
CA GLY A 69 17.61 -12.33 -5.72
C GLY A 69 16.42 -13.15 -5.24
N SER A 70 16.09 -13.02 -3.95
CA SER A 70 14.96 -13.74 -3.35
C SER A 70 13.62 -13.12 -3.77
N ILE A 71 12.73 -13.95 -4.32
CA ILE A 71 11.35 -13.60 -4.64
C ILE A 71 10.56 -13.30 -3.36
N MET A 72 10.82 -14.04 -2.26
CA MET A 72 10.06 -13.89 -1.01
C MET A 72 10.16 -12.48 -0.45
N GLY A 73 11.37 -11.90 -0.44
CA GLY A 73 11.55 -10.53 0.04
C GLY A 73 10.79 -9.51 -0.82
N ALA A 74 10.67 -9.72 -2.13
CA ALA A 74 9.90 -8.82 -2.98
C ALA A 74 8.39 -9.03 -2.81
N LEU A 75 7.96 -10.27 -2.58
CA LEU A 75 6.57 -10.59 -2.31
C LEU A 75 6.08 -9.95 -1.00
N ASP A 76 6.89 -9.98 0.05
CA ASP A 76 6.59 -9.27 1.31
C ASP A 76 6.39 -7.77 1.06
N ALA A 77 7.28 -7.15 0.27
CA ALA A 77 7.17 -5.74 -0.07
C ALA A 77 5.92 -5.42 -0.91
N ASN A 78 5.47 -6.35 -1.77
CA ASN A 78 4.19 -6.18 -2.47
C ASN A 78 3.01 -6.16 -1.49
N GLY A 79 3.07 -6.97 -0.43
CA GLY A 79 2.07 -6.96 0.64
C GLY A 79 2.03 -5.61 1.35
N ASP A 80 3.19 -5.08 1.73
CA ASP A 80 3.30 -3.74 2.33
C ASP A 80 2.79 -2.64 1.40
N TYR A 81 3.08 -2.73 0.10
CA TYR A 81 2.58 -1.82 -0.93
C TYR A 81 1.05 -1.85 -1.01
N ALA A 82 0.44 -3.04 -1.08
CA ALA A 82 -1.01 -3.19 -1.12
C ALA A 82 -1.68 -2.63 0.16
N ILE A 83 -1.10 -2.91 1.33
CA ILE A 83 -1.60 -2.37 2.62
C ILE A 83 -1.49 -0.85 2.65
N SER A 84 -0.40 -0.28 2.15
CA SER A 84 -0.20 1.18 2.06
C SER A 84 -1.29 1.83 1.21
N ILE A 85 -1.56 1.28 0.02
CA ILE A 85 -2.67 1.72 -0.85
C ILE A 85 -3.99 1.67 -0.09
N LEU A 86 -4.36 0.51 0.49
CA LEU A 86 -5.63 0.34 1.18
C LEU A 86 -5.82 1.34 2.33
N LYS A 87 -4.76 1.59 3.12
CA LYS A 87 -4.79 2.59 4.19
C LYS A 87 -5.04 4.00 3.64
N THR A 88 -4.40 4.38 2.54
CA THR A 88 -4.62 5.68 1.92
C THR A 88 -6.04 5.80 1.37
N LEU A 89 -6.54 4.76 0.68
CA LEU A 89 -7.91 4.76 0.13
C LEU A 89 -8.95 5.00 1.23
N GLN A 90 -8.81 4.31 2.36
CA GLN A 90 -9.70 4.44 3.51
C GLN A 90 -9.60 5.81 4.19
N LYS A 91 -8.39 6.35 4.37
CA LYS A 91 -8.16 7.62 5.06
C LYS A 91 -8.60 8.83 4.25
N GLU A 92 -8.39 8.80 2.93
CA GLU A 92 -8.61 9.95 2.05
C GLU A 92 -9.94 9.89 1.28
N GLN A 93 -10.80 8.91 1.60
CA GLN A 93 -12.08 8.68 0.91
C GLN A 93 -11.94 8.54 -0.61
N ILE A 94 -10.90 7.84 -1.05
CA ILE A 94 -10.70 7.52 -2.46
C ILE A 94 -11.59 6.36 -2.84
N LYS A 95 -12.32 6.50 -3.94
CA LYS A 95 -13.24 5.49 -4.48
C LYS A 95 -12.50 4.47 -5.34
N SER A 96 -11.62 4.94 -6.22
CA SER A 96 -10.82 4.04 -7.03
C SER A 96 -9.46 4.61 -7.40
N PHE A 97 -8.50 3.72 -7.59
CA PHE A 97 -7.21 4.05 -8.20
C PHE A 97 -6.94 3.09 -9.36
N SER A 98 -6.21 3.57 -10.36
CA SER A 98 -5.67 2.79 -11.48
C SER A 98 -4.38 3.46 -11.94
N PRO A 99 -3.33 2.73 -12.36
CA PRO A 99 -2.22 3.33 -13.09
C PRO A 99 -2.73 4.07 -14.33
N LYS A 100 -2.10 5.21 -14.66
CA LYS A 100 -2.28 5.85 -15.96
C LYS A 100 -1.70 4.94 -17.05
N GLN A 101 -2.32 4.94 -18.23
CA GLN A 101 -1.82 4.15 -19.37
C GLN A 101 -0.41 4.62 -19.77
N GLU A 102 -0.19 5.93 -19.87
CA GLU A 102 1.12 6.51 -20.18
C GLU A 102 2.23 6.07 -19.21
N ALA A 103 1.96 6.07 -17.90
CA ALA A 103 2.94 5.64 -16.90
C ALA A 103 3.26 4.14 -17.02
N SER A 104 2.25 3.33 -17.36
CA SER A 104 2.44 1.90 -17.63
C SER A 104 3.29 1.68 -18.88
N ASP A 105 2.99 2.40 -19.96
CA ASP A 105 3.70 2.29 -21.24
C ASP A 105 5.18 2.70 -21.10
N GLN A 106 5.45 3.83 -20.45
CA GLN A 106 6.81 4.30 -20.18
C GLN A 106 7.61 3.31 -19.32
N TYR A 107 6.97 2.72 -18.31
CA TYR A 107 7.59 1.69 -17.49
C TYR A 107 7.93 0.43 -18.30
N ASN A 108 7.02 0.00 -19.18
CA ASN A 108 7.24 -1.15 -20.05
C ASN A 108 8.34 -0.88 -21.07
N GLU A 109 8.36 0.30 -21.69
CA GLU A 109 9.43 0.71 -22.62
C GLU A 109 10.80 0.76 -21.93
N HIS A 110 10.86 1.29 -20.71
CA HIS A 110 12.07 1.24 -19.89
C HIS A 110 12.54 -0.20 -19.66
N THR A 111 11.62 -1.09 -19.33
CA THR A 111 11.89 -2.52 -19.12
C THR A 111 12.42 -3.19 -20.39
N GLN A 112 11.85 -2.89 -21.56
CA GLN A 112 12.33 -3.39 -22.84
C GLN A 112 13.73 -2.85 -23.17
N THR A 113 13.99 -1.58 -22.90
CA THR A 113 15.30 -0.95 -23.12
C THR A 113 16.38 -1.58 -22.23
N TRP A 114 16.07 -1.76 -20.95
CA TRP A 114 16.94 -2.46 -20.00
C TRP A 114 17.24 -3.90 -20.46
N SER A 115 16.24 -4.59 -21.01
CA SER A 115 16.39 -5.99 -21.44
C SER A 115 17.50 -6.17 -22.50
N GLN A 116 17.74 -5.17 -23.35
CA GLN A 116 18.77 -5.21 -24.40
C GLN A 116 20.19 -5.23 -23.82
N LEU A 117 20.37 -4.70 -22.60
CA LEU A 117 21.67 -4.61 -21.92
C LEU A 117 22.03 -5.91 -21.20
N VAL A 118 21.05 -6.72 -20.81
CA VAL A 118 21.24 -7.91 -19.98
C VAL A 118 21.13 -9.21 -20.79
N VAL A 119 21.67 -10.31 -20.23
CA VAL A 119 21.66 -11.63 -20.88
C VAL A 119 20.24 -12.13 -21.19
N TRP A 120 19.25 -11.70 -20.40
CA TRP A 120 17.86 -12.12 -20.53
C TRP A 120 17.18 -11.65 -21.82
N GLY A 121 17.58 -10.50 -22.37
CA GLY A 121 17.09 -10.03 -23.67
C GLY A 121 17.87 -10.57 -24.87
N LYS A 122 19.08 -11.10 -24.65
CA LYS A 122 19.96 -11.63 -25.72
C LYS A 122 19.52 -13.01 -26.19
N GLY A 123 20.10 -13.51 -27.29
CA GLY A 123 19.65 -14.66 -28.11
C GLY A 123 19.44 -16.04 -27.45
N CYS A 124 19.42 -16.14 -26.12
CA CYS A 124 19.02 -17.34 -25.41
C CYS A 124 17.48 -17.47 -25.41
N ARG A 125 16.97 -18.70 -25.55
CA ARG A 125 15.55 -19.01 -25.39
C ARG A 125 15.23 -19.10 -23.91
N THR A 126 14.28 -18.30 -23.44
CA THR A 126 13.89 -18.28 -22.02
C THR A 126 12.37 -18.16 -21.89
N TRP A 127 11.84 -18.51 -20.71
CA TRP A 127 10.44 -18.30 -20.37
C TRP A 127 10.12 -16.85 -20.01
N TYR A 128 11.16 -16.02 -19.81
CA TYR A 128 11.05 -14.62 -19.43
C TYR A 128 10.65 -13.69 -20.58
N LYS A 129 10.87 -14.13 -21.82
CA LYS A 129 10.54 -13.36 -23.01
C LYS A 129 9.72 -14.19 -23.96
N ASP A 130 8.97 -13.49 -24.80
CA ASP A 130 8.46 -14.08 -26.01
C ASP A 130 9.65 -14.45 -26.92
N ASN A 131 9.74 -15.72 -27.31
CA ASN A 131 10.85 -16.21 -28.12
C ASN A 131 10.69 -15.85 -29.61
N ASP A 132 9.49 -15.48 -30.04
CA ASP A 132 9.20 -15.08 -31.42
C ASP A 132 9.39 -13.58 -31.60
N THR A 133 8.90 -12.77 -30.64
CA THR A 133 9.02 -11.30 -30.71
C THR A 133 10.25 -10.75 -29.98
N GLY A 134 10.88 -11.55 -29.12
CA GLY A 134 12.01 -11.11 -28.27
C GLY A 134 11.61 -10.21 -27.10
N ARG A 135 10.33 -9.84 -26.98
CA ARG A 135 9.82 -8.91 -25.96
C ARG A 135 9.84 -9.56 -24.58
N LEU A 136 10.43 -8.88 -23.60
CA LEU A 136 10.46 -9.34 -22.21
C LEU A 136 9.04 -9.25 -21.61
N ARG A 137 8.58 -10.33 -20.97
CA ARG A 137 7.25 -10.41 -20.33
C ARG A 137 7.33 -10.74 -18.84
N GLY A 138 8.38 -11.43 -18.41
CA GLY A 138 8.38 -12.14 -17.12
C GLY A 138 9.49 -11.72 -16.17
N VAL A 139 10.12 -10.56 -16.35
CA VAL A 139 11.19 -10.10 -15.45
C VAL A 139 11.13 -8.61 -15.16
N TYR A 140 11.30 -8.28 -13.88
CA TYR A 140 11.54 -6.91 -13.44
C TYR A 140 12.92 -6.40 -13.89
N ALA A 141 12.97 -5.18 -14.43
CA ALA A 141 14.20 -4.51 -14.80
C ALA A 141 15.02 -4.03 -13.57
N GLY A 142 15.67 -4.97 -12.88
CA GLY A 142 16.55 -4.69 -11.75
C GLY A 142 16.71 -5.85 -10.77
N SER A 143 17.37 -5.58 -9.63
CA SER A 143 17.53 -6.54 -8.54
C SER A 143 16.34 -6.53 -7.58
N SER A 144 16.21 -7.57 -6.75
CA SER A 144 15.16 -7.61 -5.71
C SER A 144 15.24 -6.47 -4.72
N MET A 145 16.45 -6.02 -4.36
CA MET A 145 16.66 -4.86 -3.48
C MET A 145 16.20 -3.57 -4.14
N HIS A 146 16.55 -3.38 -5.42
CA HIS A 146 16.09 -2.22 -6.19
C HIS A 146 14.57 -2.20 -6.29
N TYR A 147 13.94 -3.35 -6.57
CA TYR A 147 12.49 -3.45 -6.63
C TYR A 147 11.83 -3.05 -5.30
N ARG A 148 12.29 -3.61 -4.18
CA ARG A 148 11.75 -3.30 -2.84
C ARG A 148 11.82 -1.80 -2.53
N GLU A 149 12.92 -1.14 -2.89
CA GLU A 149 13.06 0.29 -2.69
C GLU A 149 12.08 1.07 -3.59
N MET A 150 11.98 0.68 -4.86
CA MET A 150 11.09 1.32 -5.84
C MET A 150 9.62 1.26 -5.45
N ILE A 151 9.18 0.15 -4.85
CA ILE A 151 7.79 -0.02 -4.38
C ILE A 151 7.62 0.29 -2.89
N SER A 152 8.64 0.83 -2.21
CA SER A 152 8.51 1.20 -0.79
C SER A 152 7.51 2.34 -0.56
N ARG A 153 7.26 3.15 -1.59
CA ARG A 153 6.29 4.25 -1.58
C ARG A 153 5.40 4.15 -2.81
N VAL A 154 4.11 4.41 -2.61
CA VAL A 154 3.15 4.49 -3.71
C VAL A 154 3.36 5.83 -4.43
N ARG A 155 3.65 5.75 -5.73
CA ARG A 155 3.79 6.91 -6.61
C ARG A 155 2.41 7.33 -7.10
N TRP A 156 1.73 8.15 -6.30
CA TRP A 156 0.37 8.60 -6.62
C TRP A 156 0.31 9.50 -7.85
N GLU A 157 1.44 10.07 -8.27
CA GLU A 157 1.58 10.89 -9.48
C GLU A 157 1.33 10.07 -10.76
N ASP A 158 1.67 8.78 -10.73
CA ASP A 158 1.52 7.84 -11.83
C ASP A 158 0.10 7.23 -11.85
N MET A 159 -0.70 7.50 -10.82
CA MET A 159 -2.04 6.96 -10.64
C MET A 159 -3.12 7.94 -11.09
N GLU A 160 -4.19 7.39 -11.65
CA GLU A 160 -5.47 8.06 -11.82
C GLU A 160 -6.36 7.71 -10.62
N ILE A 161 -6.85 8.75 -9.94
CA ILE A 161 -7.58 8.64 -8.67
C ILE A 161 -8.99 9.21 -8.85
N ASP A 162 -10.02 8.41 -8.54
CA ASP A 162 -11.43 8.84 -8.43
C ASP A 162 -11.80 8.90 -6.94
N TYR A 163 -12.34 10.02 -6.49
CA TYR A 163 -12.74 10.23 -5.10
C TYR A 163 -14.23 9.91 -4.90
N LEU A 164 -14.62 9.48 -3.69
CA LEU A 164 -16.03 9.25 -3.37
C LEU A 164 -16.85 10.55 -3.47
N ASN A 165 -16.27 11.65 -3.00
CA ASN A 165 -16.86 12.97 -3.11
C ASN A 165 -16.27 13.71 -4.32
N LYS A 166 -17.06 13.83 -5.40
CA LYS A 166 -16.65 14.51 -6.64
C LYS A 166 -16.49 16.03 -6.51
N HIS A 167 -17.11 16.64 -5.49
CA HIS A 167 -17.13 18.09 -5.32
C HIS A 167 -16.07 18.56 -4.33
N ASN A 168 -15.73 17.74 -3.33
CA ASN A 168 -14.75 18.09 -2.30
C ASN A 168 -13.88 16.88 -1.93
N LYS A 169 -12.67 16.84 -2.50
CA LYS A 169 -11.66 15.81 -2.17
C LYS A 169 -11.15 15.87 -0.73
N PHE A 170 -11.34 16.99 -0.02
CA PHE A 170 -10.93 17.16 1.38
C PHE A 170 -12.04 16.81 2.37
N ALA A 171 -13.16 16.24 1.91
CA ALA A 171 -14.28 15.85 2.77
C ALA A 171 -13.85 14.89 3.89
N PHE A 172 -12.82 14.07 3.66
CA PHE A 172 -12.26 13.16 4.66
C PHE A 172 -11.72 13.88 5.91
N MET A 173 -11.37 15.17 5.80
CA MET A 173 -10.92 15.98 6.95
C MET A 173 -12.07 16.30 7.93
N GLY A 174 -13.32 16.07 7.52
CA GLY A 174 -14.51 16.42 8.28
C GLY A 174 -14.50 17.91 8.64
N ILE A 175 -14.82 18.21 9.90
CA ILE A 175 -14.79 19.57 10.45
C ILE A 175 -13.43 19.96 11.03
N GLY A 176 -12.36 19.20 10.73
CA GLY A 176 -11.00 19.50 11.21
C GLY A 176 -10.79 19.32 12.72
N ARG A 177 -11.66 18.58 13.41
CA ARG A 177 -11.53 18.29 14.84
C ARG A 177 -10.80 16.96 15.07
N HIS A 178 -9.81 16.98 15.94
CA HIS A 178 -9.16 15.74 16.39
C HIS A 178 -10.10 14.95 17.31
N MET A 179 -10.01 13.61 17.31
CA MET A 179 -10.89 12.74 18.11
C MET A 179 -10.93 13.14 19.59
N SER A 180 -9.80 13.59 20.15
CA SER A 180 -9.73 14.06 21.53
C SER A 180 -10.63 15.27 21.86
N GLN A 181 -11.07 16.03 20.85
CA GLN A 181 -11.97 17.17 21.01
C GLN A 181 -13.44 16.75 20.96
N SER A 182 -13.73 15.51 20.53
CA SER A 182 -15.06 14.91 20.56
C SER A 182 -15.39 14.37 21.96
N GLU A 183 -16.69 14.29 22.26
CA GLU A 183 -17.16 13.69 23.52
C GLU A 183 -16.81 12.20 23.60
N GLU A 184 -16.94 11.49 22.49
CA GLU A 184 -16.54 10.08 22.36
C GLU A 184 -15.04 9.86 22.61
N GLY A 185 -14.17 10.68 22.01
CA GLY A 185 -12.73 10.59 22.24
C GLY A 185 -12.31 10.96 23.67
N ARG A 186 -13.03 11.88 24.33
CA ARG A 186 -12.86 12.14 25.77
C ARG A 186 -13.25 10.92 26.61
N ASN A 187 -14.34 10.25 26.26
CA ASN A 187 -14.81 9.05 26.94
C ASN A 187 -13.87 7.84 26.74
N LEU A 188 -13.19 7.78 25.60
CA LEU A 188 -12.14 6.78 25.30
C LEU A 188 -10.77 7.12 25.92
N GLY A 189 -10.64 8.24 26.64
CA GLY A 189 -9.39 8.66 27.27
C GLY A 189 -8.31 9.12 26.29
N LEU A 190 -8.66 9.39 25.03
CA LEU A 190 -7.77 9.90 23.99
C LEU A 190 -7.50 11.40 24.26
N SER A 191 -6.55 11.70 25.17
CA SER A 191 -6.08 13.08 25.38
C SER A 191 -4.97 13.41 24.39
N PRO A 192 -4.99 14.57 23.70
CA PRO A 192 -3.99 14.92 22.69
C PRO A 192 -2.74 15.57 23.33
N SER A 193 -2.68 15.73 24.65
CA SER A 193 -1.60 16.43 25.33
C SER A 193 -1.57 16.18 26.85
N PRO A 194 -0.39 16.13 27.49
CA PRO A 194 -0.24 16.01 28.95
C PRO A 194 -0.81 17.19 29.75
N TYR A 195 -1.12 18.34 29.12
CA TYR A 195 -1.62 19.54 29.79
C TYR A 195 -3.09 19.48 30.26
N TYR A 196 -3.86 18.44 29.89
CA TYR A 196 -5.29 18.35 30.24
C TYR A 196 -5.60 17.66 31.58
N ARG A 197 -4.59 17.12 32.28
CA ARG A 197 -4.74 16.58 33.64
C ARG A 197 -3.59 17.09 34.50
N ALA A 198 -3.89 18.00 35.43
CA ALA A 198 -2.92 18.51 36.41
C ALA A 198 -2.25 17.38 37.22
N GLU A 199 -2.97 16.27 37.41
CA GLU A 199 -2.51 15.03 38.07
C GLU A 199 -1.32 14.32 37.39
N ARG A 200 -1.04 14.64 36.11
CA ARG A 200 0.00 13.97 35.30
C ARG A 200 1.19 14.88 34.95
N ILE A 201 1.23 16.09 35.52
CA ILE A 201 2.39 16.97 35.43
C ILE A 201 3.48 16.43 36.35
N ASP A 202 4.71 16.29 35.86
CA ASP A 202 5.84 15.81 36.66
C ASP A 202 6.11 16.80 37.82
N PRO A 203 6.10 16.36 39.09
CA PRO A 203 6.26 17.25 40.25
C PRO A 203 7.57 18.05 40.24
N ARG A 204 8.62 17.57 39.57
CA ARG A 204 9.90 18.28 39.45
C ARG A 204 9.81 19.56 38.62
N MET A 205 8.76 19.70 37.82
CA MET A 205 8.49 20.88 36.98
C MET A 205 7.59 21.92 37.67
N LEU A 206 7.08 21.65 38.87
CA LEU A 206 6.17 22.53 39.61
C LEU A 206 6.86 23.49 40.59
N ASP A 207 8.14 23.28 40.92
CA ASP A 207 8.88 24.09 41.88
C ASP A 207 10.04 24.86 41.24
N LEU A 208 9.71 25.98 40.59
CA LEU A 208 10.64 27.09 40.44
C LEU A 208 10.30 28.16 41.49
N LYS A 209 10.88 28.02 42.70
CA LYS A 209 10.92 28.98 43.84
C LYS A 209 10.95 30.46 43.38
N LYS A 210 10.40 31.50 44.06
CA LYS A 210 9.59 31.74 45.28
C LYS A 210 9.28 33.25 45.37
N GLY A 211 8.15 33.64 45.99
CA GLY A 211 7.94 34.93 46.67
C GLY A 211 6.56 35.54 46.38
N LYS A 212 5.70 35.96 47.30
CA LYS A 212 5.64 36.07 48.78
C LYS A 212 4.16 35.80 49.19
N PRO A 213 3.85 35.52 50.47
CA PRO A 213 2.48 35.26 50.92
C PRO A 213 1.81 36.56 51.38
N ASP A 214 0.58 36.86 50.94
CA ASP A 214 -0.29 37.80 51.65
C ASP A 214 -1.80 37.53 51.43
N ASP A 215 -2.48 37.56 52.57
CA ASP A 215 -3.90 37.83 52.87
C ASP A 215 -5.03 36.79 52.67
N LYS A 216 -5.28 36.08 53.78
CA LYS A 216 -6.55 35.88 54.53
C LYS A 216 -7.80 35.31 53.85
N SER A 217 -8.15 34.12 54.36
CA SER A 217 -9.46 33.67 54.84
C SER A 217 -10.71 34.48 54.42
N ASN A 218 -11.58 33.79 53.68
CA ASN A 218 -12.97 34.15 53.50
C ASN A 218 -13.78 33.97 54.81
N THR A 219 -15.00 34.51 54.80
CA THR A 219 -16.16 34.33 55.72
C THR A 219 -16.31 35.22 56.96
N GLU A 220 -17.09 36.29 56.75
CA GLU A 220 -18.41 36.55 57.37
C GLU A 220 -18.56 36.49 58.91
N GLY A 221 -18.91 37.65 59.48
CA GLY A 221 -20.22 37.81 60.12
C GLY A 221 -20.38 37.34 61.58
N GLY A 222 -20.62 38.30 62.47
CA GLY A 222 -21.64 38.12 63.51
C GLY A 222 -21.18 37.61 64.87
N THR A 223 -20.78 38.56 65.72
CA THR A 223 -21.12 38.63 67.17
C THR A 223 -22.54 38.10 67.46
N SER A 224 -22.93 37.52 68.59
CA SER A 224 -22.34 37.24 69.90
C SER A 224 -23.45 36.57 70.74
N LYS A 225 -23.13 35.52 71.51
CA LYS A 225 -23.37 35.41 72.97
C LYS A 225 -23.17 33.96 73.48
N PRO A 226 -22.52 33.77 74.66
CA PRO A 226 -22.41 32.49 75.36
C PRO A 226 -23.44 32.42 76.54
N PRO A 227 -23.34 31.48 77.49
CA PRO A 227 -23.87 30.12 77.46
C PRO A 227 -24.92 29.87 78.58
N THR A 228 -25.76 28.83 78.50
CA THR A 228 -25.99 27.90 79.65
C THR A 228 -26.83 26.66 79.25
N VAL A 229 -26.34 25.51 79.75
CA VAL A 229 -26.90 24.13 79.85
C VAL A 229 -27.20 23.40 78.55
#